data_AF-A0A9P6DYE1-F1
#
_entry.id   AF-A0A9P6DYE1-F1
#
_cell.length_a   1.000
_cell.length_b   1.000
_cell.length_c   1.000
_cell.angle_alpha   90.00
_cell.angle_beta   90.00
_cell.angle_gamma   90.00
#
_symmetry.space_group_name_H-M   'P 1'
#
loop_
_entity.id
_entity.type
_entity.pdbx_description
1 polymer ?
#
loop_
_entity_poly.entity_id
_entity_poly.type
_entity_poly.pdbx_seq_one_letter_code
_entity_poly.pdbx_strand_id
1 'polypeptide(L)'
;MARGVDVASPMPRKATPVINEMPLTPPQSPPPEKRVDNYLEPSDIHIPDNYVQHTLATVPALPPVKLRNILKEVQWISFTALTVTPILAIYGAFTTKLRWETALFSVFWYYVTGLGVTAGYHRLWAHRAYNASKPLEYFLAIAGAGAVQGSIKWWSRGHRAHHRYTDTDLDPYGAHHGLLWSHVGWMVMKPRRKPGVADVSDLANNPVIRFQHRWYLELLILVAFIIPTIVPGLLWSDYRGGYFYAGAARLLFVHHSTFCVNSLAHWLGETPFDDKHTPRDHVITALVTIGEGYHNFHHQFPMDYRNAIKWYQYDPTKWFIAVCHKLGLASHLKVFPENEVAKGQLTMQLKKLRAKQDRLVWPTDSKDMPVITWDSFQEQSKDRPLVLVSGFIHDVSAFLDEHPGGRHLLTKNIGRDATTAFHGGVYDHSNAAHNLLAMMRVGVLHGGLEQESEKAVPPSQKLRVLKVSELAALSRRPSSIVSSVAYSPAAGTARPVTAGGGLGFKHDNNEEAKS
;
A
#
# COMPACT_ATOMS: atom_id res chain seq x y z
N MET A 1 -70.11 -52.75 2.30
CA MET A 1 -70.51 -51.64 3.19
C MET A 1 -69.37 -50.63 3.27
N ALA A 2 -69.73 -49.37 3.44
CA ALA A 2 -69.00 -48.16 3.05
C ALA A 2 -67.78 -47.76 3.91
N ARG A 3 -67.19 -46.64 3.46
CA ARG A 3 -66.25 -45.67 4.10
C ARG A 3 -64.81 -45.83 3.62
N GLY A 4 -64.08 -44.80 3.20
CA GLY A 4 -64.28 -43.35 3.20
C GLY A 4 -62.89 -42.72 3.04
N VAL A 5 -62.75 -41.77 2.12
CA VAL A 5 -61.49 -41.14 1.69
C VAL A 5 -61.26 -39.86 2.49
N ASP A 6 -60.06 -39.67 3.07
CA ASP A 6 -59.59 -38.40 3.61
C ASP A 6 -58.48 -37.81 2.72
N VAL A 7 -58.67 -36.55 2.36
CA VAL A 7 -57.87 -35.75 1.42
C VAL A 7 -56.90 -34.86 2.20
N ALA A 8 -55.66 -34.77 1.70
CA ALA A 8 -54.52 -34.07 2.31
C ALA A 8 -54.69 -32.54 2.43
N SER A 9 -54.15 -32.00 3.53
CA SER A 9 -54.11 -30.59 3.93
C SER A 9 -53.24 -29.69 3.04
N PRO A 10 -53.52 -28.36 2.96
CA PRO A 10 -52.70 -27.40 2.21
C PRO A 10 -51.44 -26.96 2.99
N MET A 11 -50.32 -26.78 2.28
CA MET A 11 -49.05 -26.28 2.83
C MET A 11 -49.13 -24.79 3.24
N PRO A 12 -48.37 -24.36 4.27
CA PRO A 12 -48.36 -22.98 4.75
C PRO A 12 -47.53 -22.04 3.84
N ARG A 13 -47.99 -20.78 3.77
CA ARG A 13 -47.31 -19.66 3.08
C ARG A 13 -45.94 -19.39 3.73
N LYS A 14 -44.88 -19.29 2.92
CA LYS A 14 -43.55 -18.84 3.36
C LYS A 14 -43.62 -17.40 3.89
N ALA A 15 -43.26 -17.21 5.14
CA ALA A 15 -43.10 -15.90 5.77
C ALA A 15 -41.89 -15.16 5.18
N THR A 16 -42.04 -13.84 5.01
CA THR A 16 -40.98 -12.87 4.70
C THR A 16 -39.87 -12.94 5.77
N PRO A 17 -38.57 -12.91 5.42
CA PRO A 17 -37.51 -13.02 6.42
C PRO A 17 -37.49 -11.76 7.30
N VAL A 18 -37.61 -11.98 8.60
CA VAL A 18 -37.36 -10.98 9.64
C VAL A 18 -35.86 -10.67 9.62
N ILE A 19 -35.49 -9.41 9.40
CA ILE A 19 -34.12 -8.93 9.57
C ILE A 19 -33.84 -8.95 11.07
N ASN A 20 -33.26 -10.04 11.57
CA ASN A 20 -32.69 -10.03 12.91
C ASN A 20 -31.47 -9.12 12.90
N GLU A 21 -31.51 -8.03 13.66
CA GLU A 21 -30.34 -7.26 14.06
C GLU A 21 -29.43 -8.15 14.92
N MET A 22 -28.66 -9.04 14.28
CA MET A 22 -27.61 -9.76 14.97
C MET A 22 -26.50 -8.76 15.33
N PRO A 23 -26.06 -8.69 16.60
CA PRO A 23 -24.97 -7.81 16.97
C PRO A 23 -23.70 -8.22 16.22
N LEU A 24 -22.96 -7.21 15.73
CA LEU A 24 -21.67 -7.42 15.06
C LEU A 24 -20.72 -8.18 15.99
N THR A 25 -20.07 -9.21 15.46
CA THR A 25 -19.06 -9.97 16.21
C THR A 25 -17.86 -9.06 16.52
N PRO A 26 -17.51 -8.81 17.79
CA PRO A 26 -16.38 -7.97 18.11
C PRO A 26 -15.05 -8.68 17.74
N PRO A 27 -14.00 -7.94 17.33
CA PRO A 27 -12.67 -8.53 17.19
C PRO A 27 -12.16 -9.01 18.55
N GLN A 28 -11.47 -10.15 18.58
CA GLN A 28 -10.85 -10.68 19.79
C GLN A 28 -9.84 -9.67 20.35
N SER A 29 -10.26 -8.91 21.35
CA SER A 29 -9.45 -7.88 22.02
C SER A 29 -9.34 -8.25 23.51
N PRO A 30 -8.19 -8.03 24.16
CA PRO A 30 -8.07 -8.22 25.61
C PRO A 30 -8.98 -7.24 26.37
N PRO A 31 -9.40 -7.58 27.62
CA PRO A 31 -10.42 -6.81 28.34
C PRO A 31 -9.95 -5.39 28.70
N PRO A 32 -10.88 -4.42 28.79
CA PRO A 32 -10.52 -3.04 29.09
C PRO A 32 -10.09 -2.88 30.56
N GLU A 33 -8.94 -2.23 30.77
CA GLU A 33 -8.51 -1.75 32.09
C GLU A 33 -9.44 -0.64 32.61
N LYS A 34 -9.59 -0.60 33.95
CA LYS A 34 -10.46 0.33 34.68
C LYS A 34 -10.12 1.79 34.38
N ARG A 35 -11.18 2.62 34.36
CA ARG A 35 -11.18 4.08 34.21
C ARG A 35 -10.19 4.73 35.20
N VAL A 36 -9.21 5.48 34.69
CA VAL A 36 -8.25 6.29 35.46
C VAL A 36 -8.51 7.77 35.17
N ASP A 37 -8.33 8.60 36.20
CA ASP A 37 -8.72 10.01 36.34
C ASP A 37 -8.28 11.00 35.23
N ASN A 38 -8.97 12.14 35.17
CA ASN A 38 -9.00 13.22 34.16
C ASN A 38 -7.68 13.96 33.81
N TYR A 39 -6.52 13.30 33.84
CA TYR A 39 -5.25 13.82 33.29
C TYR A 39 -4.75 13.01 32.06
N LEU A 40 -5.61 12.16 31.49
CA LEU A 40 -5.24 11.08 30.57
C LEU A 40 -5.83 11.19 29.17
N GLU A 41 -6.51 12.28 28.84
CA GLU A 41 -7.18 12.37 27.55
C GLU A 41 -6.15 12.60 26.42
N PRO A 42 -6.05 11.69 25.42
CA PRO A 42 -5.13 11.86 24.30
C PRO A 42 -5.39 13.19 23.61
N SER A 43 -4.32 13.93 23.27
CA SER A 43 -4.43 15.27 22.69
C SER A 43 -5.18 15.32 21.33
N ASP A 44 -5.43 14.15 20.75
CA ASP A 44 -6.06 13.93 19.47
C ASP A 44 -7.45 13.30 19.54
N ILE A 45 -8.03 13.10 20.74
CA ILE A 45 -9.31 12.42 20.90
C ILE A 45 -10.49 13.17 20.24
N HIS A 46 -10.42 14.50 20.17
CA HIS A 46 -11.48 15.35 19.63
C HIS A 46 -11.17 15.87 18.22
N ILE A 47 -10.29 15.17 17.50
CA ILE A 47 -9.95 15.50 16.12
C ILE A 47 -11.05 14.96 15.20
N PRO A 48 -11.69 15.80 14.36
CA PRO A 48 -12.72 15.33 13.44
C PRO A 48 -12.14 14.39 12.37
N ASP A 49 -12.95 13.48 11.83
CA ASP A 49 -12.51 12.50 10.83
C ASP A 49 -11.92 13.15 9.56
N ASN A 50 -12.42 14.32 9.19
CA ASN A 50 -11.93 15.13 8.07
C ASN A 50 -10.89 16.19 8.48
N TYR A 51 -10.18 15.98 9.60
CA TYR A 51 -9.27 16.98 10.19
C TYR A 51 -8.22 17.51 9.23
N VAL A 52 -7.65 16.66 8.38
CA VAL A 52 -6.65 17.11 7.39
C VAL A 52 -7.30 18.11 6.45
N GLN A 53 -8.39 17.73 5.79
CA GLN A 53 -9.10 18.60 4.85
C GLN A 53 -9.58 19.88 5.53
N HIS A 54 -10.17 19.76 6.73
CA HIS A 54 -10.63 20.90 7.51
C HIS A 54 -9.49 21.85 7.87
N THR A 55 -8.37 21.34 8.37
CA THR A 55 -7.22 22.16 8.78
C THR A 55 -6.58 22.86 7.57
N LEU A 56 -6.45 22.16 6.44
CA LEU A 56 -5.89 22.74 5.22
C LEU A 56 -6.78 23.86 4.65
N ALA A 57 -8.11 23.72 4.79
CA ALA A 57 -9.08 24.71 4.33
C ALA A 57 -9.22 25.92 5.28
N THR A 58 -9.12 25.71 6.61
CA THR A 58 -9.43 26.74 7.61
C THR A 58 -8.21 27.50 8.14
N VAL A 59 -7.05 26.85 8.19
CA VAL A 59 -5.82 27.46 8.70
C VAL A 59 -4.99 27.95 7.52
N PRO A 60 -4.68 29.24 7.37
CA PRO A 60 -3.81 29.69 6.29
C PRO A 60 -2.36 29.26 6.52
N ALA A 61 -1.66 28.91 5.43
CA ALA A 61 -0.22 28.68 5.47
C ALA A 61 0.55 30.01 5.61
N LEU A 62 1.78 29.94 6.14
CA LEU A 62 2.73 31.05 6.08
C LEU A 62 2.98 31.47 4.61
N PRO A 63 3.27 32.75 4.36
CA PRO A 63 3.55 33.23 3.01
C PRO A 63 4.72 32.46 2.37
N PRO A 64 4.74 32.39 1.03
CA PRO A 64 5.81 31.73 0.31
C PRO A 64 7.15 32.39 0.61
N VAL A 65 8.20 31.59 0.62
CA VAL A 65 9.57 32.07 0.82
C VAL A 65 9.99 32.87 -0.41
N LYS A 66 10.34 34.14 -0.21
CA LYS A 66 10.87 35.05 -1.22
C LYS A 66 12.23 35.58 -0.73
N LEU A 67 13.04 36.09 -1.65
CA LEU A 67 14.36 36.64 -1.31
C LEU A 67 14.29 37.72 -0.22
N ARG A 68 13.23 38.55 -0.24
CA ARG A 68 13.01 39.62 0.74
C ARG A 68 12.68 39.17 2.17
N ASN A 69 12.15 37.95 2.37
CA ASN A 69 11.81 37.43 3.70
C ASN A 69 12.64 36.21 4.11
N ILE A 70 13.52 35.70 3.26
CA ILE A 70 14.25 34.44 3.49
C ILE A 70 14.91 34.37 4.88
N LEU A 71 15.58 35.42 5.34
CA LEU A 71 16.24 35.46 6.65
C LEU A 71 15.27 35.33 7.84
N LYS A 72 14.02 35.77 7.67
CA LYS A 72 12.96 35.61 8.68
C LYS A 72 12.37 34.21 8.67
N GLU A 73 12.47 33.51 7.55
CA GLU A 73 11.94 32.16 7.35
C GLU A 73 12.91 31.06 7.76
N VAL A 74 14.20 31.37 7.96
CA VAL A 74 15.22 30.41 8.42
C VAL A 74 14.98 30.00 9.88
N GLN A 75 15.12 28.70 10.15
CA GLN A 75 15.21 28.11 11.48
C GLN A 75 16.66 28.17 11.97
N TRP A 76 17.05 29.30 12.54
CA TRP A 76 18.45 29.60 12.85
C TRP A 76 19.15 28.56 13.74
N ILE A 77 18.45 27.98 14.73
CA ILE A 77 19.04 26.95 15.59
C ILE A 77 19.47 25.72 14.78
N SER A 78 18.54 25.17 13.99
CA SER A 78 18.80 24.02 13.12
C SER A 78 19.83 24.36 12.05
N PHE A 79 19.70 25.53 11.41
CA PHE A 79 20.62 26.00 10.38
C PHE A 79 22.06 26.09 10.91
N THR A 80 22.27 26.69 12.08
CA THR A 80 23.60 26.79 12.70
C THR A 80 24.15 25.40 13.01
N ALA A 81 23.37 24.50 13.62
CA ALA A 81 23.84 23.15 13.93
C ALA A 81 24.23 22.35 12.67
N LEU A 82 23.41 22.45 11.61
CA LEU A 82 23.62 21.76 10.33
C LEU A 82 24.69 22.39 9.44
N THR A 83 25.13 23.61 9.74
CA THR A 83 26.21 24.29 9.01
C THR A 83 27.55 24.14 9.73
N VAL A 84 27.58 24.39 11.05
CA VAL A 84 28.82 24.35 11.85
C VAL A 84 29.40 22.94 11.91
N THR A 85 28.56 21.92 12.08
CA THR A 85 29.02 20.52 12.18
C THR A 85 29.79 20.06 10.93
N PRO A 86 29.26 20.20 9.69
CA PRO A 86 30.02 19.89 8.49
C PRO A 86 31.27 20.75 8.32
N ILE A 87 31.24 22.04 8.66
CA ILE A 87 32.44 22.90 8.62
C ILE A 87 33.54 22.34 9.54
N LEU A 88 33.18 21.95 10.77
CA LEU A 88 34.13 21.33 11.70
C LEU A 88 34.66 19.99 11.16
N ALA A 89 33.81 19.17 10.56
CA ALA A 89 34.23 17.90 9.97
C ALA A 89 35.21 18.10 8.80
N ILE A 90 34.93 19.06 7.90
CA ILE A 90 35.79 19.40 6.76
C ILE A 90 37.12 19.98 7.25
N TYR A 91 37.08 20.97 8.15
CA TYR A 91 38.27 21.54 8.76
C TYR A 91 39.11 20.47 9.46
N GLY A 92 38.46 19.56 10.20
CA GLY A 92 39.09 18.42 10.84
C GLY A 92 39.80 17.51 9.85
N ALA A 93 39.16 17.18 8.73
CA ALA A 93 39.73 16.35 7.68
C ALA A 93 41.01 16.93 7.05
N PHE A 94 41.10 18.26 6.95
CA PHE A 94 42.30 18.93 6.42
C PHE A 94 43.40 19.17 7.46
N THR A 95 43.06 19.25 8.75
CA THR A 95 44.00 19.70 9.80
C THR A 95 44.37 18.64 10.82
N THR A 96 43.79 17.44 10.72
CA THR A 96 43.97 16.37 11.70
C THR A 96 44.26 15.08 10.95
N LYS A 97 45.33 14.38 11.32
CA LYS A 97 45.62 13.07 10.74
C LYS A 97 44.66 12.04 11.32
N LEU A 98 43.93 11.32 10.46
CA LEU A 98 43.08 10.21 10.90
C LEU A 98 43.95 9.04 11.39
N ARG A 99 43.89 8.74 12.68
CA ARG A 99 44.44 7.50 13.25
C ARG A 99 43.46 6.35 13.10
N TRP A 100 43.99 5.14 12.94
CA TRP A 100 43.17 3.95 12.69
C TRP A 100 42.25 3.63 13.87
N GLU A 101 42.77 3.75 15.09
CA GLU A 101 42.04 3.53 16.34
C GLU A 101 40.86 4.51 16.46
N THR A 102 41.09 5.79 16.13
CA THR A 102 40.06 6.83 16.09
C THR A 102 39.04 6.58 14.99
N ALA A 103 39.46 6.07 13.82
CA ALA A 103 38.55 5.71 12.73
C ALA A 103 37.59 4.60 13.17
N LEU A 104 38.12 3.52 13.74
CA LEU A 104 37.31 2.40 14.26
C LEU A 104 36.37 2.87 15.37
N PHE A 105 36.86 3.68 16.32
CA PHE A 105 36.04 4.25 17.37
C PHE A 105 34.94 5.17 16.82
N SER A 106 35.24 5.97 15.79
CA SER A 106 34.24 6.84 15.14
C SER A 106 33.10 6.02 14.52
N VAL A 107 33.43 4.90 13.84
CA VAL A 107 32.43 3.99 13.27
C VAL A 107 31.63 3.29 14.38
N PHE A 108 32.29 2.82 15.44
CA PHE A 108 31.60 2.26 16.59
C PHE A 108 30.63 3.26 17.22
N TRP A 109 31.08 4.50 17.46
CA TRP A 109 30.27 5.56 18.06
C TRP A 109 29.12 6.01 17.14
N TYR A 110 29.32 5.95 15.82
CA TYR A 110 28.25 6.13 14.82
C TYR A 110 27.13 5.12 15.04
N TYR A 111 27.45 3.83 15.16
CA TYR A 111 26.42 2.81 15.42
C TYR A 111 25.80 2.92 16.81
N VAL A 112 26.56 3.26 17.85
CA VAL A 112 25.99 3.46 19.20
C VAL A 112 24.95 4.59 19.21
N THR A 113 25.29 5.75 18.67
CA THR A 113 24.37 6.90 18.60
C THR A 113 23.21 6.64 17.63
N GLY A 114 23.48 5.97 16.50
CA GLY A 114 22.47 5.52 15.55
C GLY A 114 21.45 4.56 16.17
N LEU A 115 21.89 3.54 16.91
CA LEU A 115 21.01 2.61 17.63
C LEU A 115 20.16 3.32 18.70
N GLY A 116 20.69 4.37 19.34
CA GLY A 116 19.90 5.23 20.22
C GLY A 116 18.68 5.83 19.52
N VAL A 117 18.81 6.18 18.24
CA VAL A 117 17.69 6.67 17.41
C VAL A 117 16.82 5.52 16.91
N THR A 118 17.40 4.52 16.24
CA THR A 118 16.63 3.46 15.56
C THR A 118 16.00 2.47 16.55
N ALA A 119 16.75 1.93 17.51
CA ALA A 119 16.18 1.03 18.52
C ALA A 119 15.38 1.82 19.56
N GLY A 120 15.89 2.98 19.99
CA GLY A 120 15.25 3.83 20.99
C GLY A 120 14.14 4.71 20.45
N TYR A 121 14.50 5.87 19.89
CA TYR A 121 13.56 6.97 19.56
C TYR A 121 12.44 6.49 18.65
N HIS A 122 12.81 5.66 17.68
CA HIS A 122 11.94 5.13 16.65
C HIS A 122 11.15 3.90 17.13
N ARG A 123 11.79 2.73 17.26
CA ARG A 123 11.07 1.46 17.50
C ARG A 123 10.51 1.36 18.92
N LEU A 124 11.26 1.76 19.94
CA LEU A 124 10.81 1.68 21.34
C LEU A 124 9.79 2.76 21.69
N TRP A 125 10.11 4.04 21.47
CA TRP A 125 9.27 5.14 21.96
C TRP A 125 8.24 5.64 20.94
N ALA A 126 8.60 5.83 19.67
CA ALA A 126 7.61 6.31 18.68
C ALA A 126 6.59 5.21 18.33
N HIS A 127 7.02 3.96 18.16
CA HIS A 127 6.17 2.85 17.70
C HIS A 127 5.80 1.79 18.73
N ARG A 128 6.43 1.80 19.92
CA ARG A 128 6.15 0.83 20.99
C ARG A 128 6.25 -0.61 20.49
N ALA A 129 7.27 -0.89 19.68
CA ALA A 129 7.46 -2.17 19.00
C ALA A 129 8.01 -3.27 19.92
N TYR A 130 8.57 -2.90 21.08
CA TYR A 130 9.03 -3.81 22.12
C TYR A 130 9.06 -3.12 23.48
N ASN A 131 9.24 -3.89 24.55
CA ASN A 131 9.47 -3.39 25.90
C ASN A 131 10.96 -3.54 26.25
N ALA A 132 11.55 -2.52 26.89
CA ALA A 132 12.96 -2.52 27.31
C ALA A 132 13.08 -2.54 28.85
N SER A 133 14.13 -3.19 29.36
CA SER A 133 14.52 -3.07 30.76
C SER A 133 15.02 -1.64 31.05
N LYS A 134 14.97 -1.20 32.32
CA LYS A 134 15.42 0.15 32.69
C LYS A 134 16.86 0.47 32.27
N PRO A 135 17.85 -0.44 32.45
CA PRO A 135 19.19 -0.21 31.94
C PRO A 135 19.24 0.03 30.42
N LEU A 136 18.46 -0.74 29.64
CA LEU A 136 18.40 -0.56 28.19
C LEU A 136 17.71 0.75 27.81
N GLU A 137 16.63 1.15 28.51
CA GLU A 137 15.97 2.44 28.30
C GLU A 137 16.94 3.61 28.51
N TYR A 138 17.68 3.63 29.63
CA TYR A 138 18.65 4.69 29.91
C TYR A 138 19.81 4.68 28.91
N PHE A 139 20.34 3.51 28.55
CA PHE A 139 21.38 3.38 27.53
C PHE A 139 20.93 4.01 26.20
N LEU A 140 19.76 3.62 25.69
CA LEU A 140 19.23 4.14 24.42
C LEU A 140 18.90 5.63 24.49
N ALA A 141 18.40 6.11 25.63
CA ALA A 141 18.05 7.51 25.83
C ALA A 141 19.29 8.42 25.80
N ILE A 142 20.37 7.99 26.47
CA ILE A 142 21.66 8.69 26.52
C ILE A 142 22.35 8.59 25.16
N ALA A 143 22.44 7.39 24.56
CA ALA A 143 23.06 7.19 23.25
C ALA A 143 22.39 8.02 22.16
N GLY A 144 21.05 8.05 22.13
CA GLY A 144 20.28 8.83 21.16
C GLY A 144 20.46 10.34 21.30
N ALA A 145 20.78 10.84 22.50
CA ALA A 145 21.08 12.27 22.68
C ALA A 145 22.34 12.69 21.87
N GLY A 146 23.30 11.78 21.69
CA GLY A 146 24.49 11.99 20.86
C GLY A 146 24.23 12.14 19.36
N ALA A 147 23.02 11.83 18.90
CA ALA A 147 22.60 12.07 17.51
C ALA A 147 22.16 13.52 17.27
N VAL A 148 21.89 14.31 18.32
CA VAL A 148 21.51 15.73 18.23
C VAL A 148 20.30 15.96 17.29
N GLN A 149 19.21 15.24 17.53
CA GLN A 149 17.96 15.30 16.72
C GLN A 149 16.73 15.74 17.53
N GLY A 150 16.94 16.47 18.62
CA GLY A 150 15.92 16.77 19.61
C GLY A 150 15.76 15.66 20.66
N SER A 151 15.07 15.98 21.76
CA SER A 151 14.73 15.01 22.81
C SER A 151 13.80 13.91 22.27
N ILE A 152 13.74 12.77 22.95
CA ILE A 152 12.83 11.65 22.62
C ILE A 152 11.41 12.16 22.42
N LYS A 153 10.90 12.98 23.36
CA LYS A 153 9.54 13.53 23.30
C LYS A 153 9.29 14.34 22.03
N TRP A 154 10.24 15.19 21.63
CA TRP A 154 10.11 16.03 20.43
C TRP A 154 10.20 15.19 19.16
N TRP A 155 11.19 14.30 19.09
CA TRP A 155 11.44 13.44 17.94
C TRP A 155 10.26 12.49 17.69
N SER A 156 9.83 11.76 18.72
CA SER A 156 8.73 10.79 18.60
C SER A 156 7.39 11.48 18.30
N ARG A 157 7.14 12.71 18.79
CA ARG A 157 5.96 13.50 18.37
C ARG A 157 5.97 13.77 16.86
N GLY A 158 7.11 14.24 16.34
CA GLY A 158 7.28 14.51 14.92
C GLY A 158 7.12 13.24 14.08
N HIS A 159 7.70 12.14 14.53
CA HIS A 159 7.61 10.84 13.86
C HIS A 159 6.21 10.25 13.83
N ARG A 160 5.46 10.34 14.95
CA ARG A 160 4.04 9.92 14.98
C ARG A 160 3.18 10.79 14.06
N ALA A 161 3.43 12.10 14.02
CA ALA A 161 2.74 12.99 13.09
C ALA A 161 3.05 12.65 11.64
N HIS A 162 4.31 12.35 11.31
CA HIS A 162 4.68 11.90 9.97
C HIS A 162 3.89 10.67 9.54
N HIS A 163 3.91 9.58 10.32
CA HIS A 163 3.15 8.37 9.99
C HIS A 163 1.64 8.60 9.82
N ARG A 164 1.06 9.49 10.62
CA ARG A 164 -0.39 9.78 10.57
C ARG A 164 -0.78 10.65 9.38
N TYR A 165 0.10 11.55 8.95
CA TYR A 165 -0.18 12.58 7.97
C TYR A 165 0.73 12.49 6.74
N THR A 166 1.34 11.33 6.48
CA THR A 166 2.28 11.08 5.38
C THR A 166 1.77 11.66 4.08
N ASP A 167 2.65 12.38 3.36
CA ASP A 167 2.35 13.01 2.06
C ASP A 167 1.26 14.10 2.08
N THR A 168 0.96 14.68 3.25
CA THR A 168 0.09 15.87 3.38
C THR A 168 0.90 17.07 3.89
N ASP A 169 0.38 18.29 3.77
CA ASP A 169 1.06 19.48 4.32
C ASP A 169 1.08 19.51 5.88
N LEU A 170 0.48 18.52 6.54
CA LEU A 170 0.59 18.33 7.99
C LEU A 170 1.73 17.38 8.38
N ASP A 171 2.35 16.70 7.41
CA ASP A 171 3.58 15.94 7.58
C ASP A 171 4.75 16.90 7.89
N PRO A 172 5.43 16.79 9.04
CA PRO A 172 6.55 17.66 9.40
C PRO A 172 7.73 17.63 8.39
N TYR A 173 7.87 16.57 7.59
CA TYR A 173 8.97 16.41 6.63
C TYR A 173 8.51 15.86 5.28
N GLY A 174 7.26 16.15 4.90
CA GLY A 174 6.57 15.63 3.71
C GLY A 174 7.43 15.57 2.44
N ALA A 175 7.55 14.36 1.90
CA ALA A 175 8.34 14.06 0.71
C ALA A 175 7.74 14.65 -0.58
N HIS A 176 6.44 14.96 -0.58
CA HIS A 176 5.72 15.60 -1.69
C HIS A 176 6.22 17.01 -2.02
N HIS A 177 6.94 17.66 -1.09
CA HIS A 177 7.61 18.94 -1.32
C HIS A 177 8.96 18.84 -2.05
N GLY A 178 9.43 17.62 -2.36
CA GLY A 178 10.66 17.39 -3.10
C GLY A 178 11.79 16.80 -2.27
N LEU A 179 12.72 16.11 -2.95
CA LEU A 179 13.83 15.39 -2.33
C LEU A 179 14.71 16.26 -1.41
N LEU A 180 15.08 17.48 -1.87
CA LEU A 180 15.92 18.39 -1.09
C LEU A 180 15.19 18.92 0.15
N TRP A 181 13.89 19.14 0.04
CA TRP A 181 13.06 19.57 1.16
C TRP A 181 13.01 18.50 2.25
N SER A 182 12.66 17.26 1.89
CA SER A 182 12.56 16.18 2.88
C SER A 182 13.91 15.70 3.39
N HIS A 183 15.01 15.93 2.66
CA HIS A 183 16.35 15.66 3.16
C HIS A 183 16.77 16.68 4.22
N VAL A 184 16.76 17.98 3.92
CA VAL A 184 17.31 19.02 4.82
C VAL A 184 16.47 20.30 4.89
N GLY A 185 15.69 20.61 3.86
CA GLY A 185 14.93 21.86 3.79
C GLY A 185 13.93 22.04 4.94
N TRP A 186 13.27 20.95 5.38
CA TRP A 186 12.33 20.97 6.50
C TRP A 186 12.97 21.36 7.85
N MET A 187 14.28 21.12 8.01
CA MET A 187 15.03 21.53 9.20
C MET A 187 15.49 22.99 9.11
N VAL A 188 15.82 23.46 7.92
CA VAL A 188 16.41 24.79 7.68
C VAL A 188 15.35 25.88 7.59
N MET A 189 14.16 25.55 7.10
CA MET A 189 13.08 26.52 6.88
C MET A 189 11.95 26.32 7.87
N LYS A 190 11.30 27.42 8.28
CA LYS A 190 10.11 27.35 9.12
C LYS A 190 9.01 26.57 8.38
N PRO A 191 8.34 25.61 9.04
CA PRO A 191 7.28 24.87 8.38
C PRO A 191 6.16 25.85 8.00
N ARG A 192 5.61 25.71 6.79
CA ARG A 192 4.57 26.63 6.30
C ARG A 192 3.26 26.47 7.07
N ARG A 193 3.06 25.30 7.67
CA ARG A 193 1.91 24.95 8.52
C ARG A 193 2.42 24.32 9.81
N LYS A 194 1.63 24.36 10.88
CA LYS A 194 1.93 23.58 12.07
C LYS A 194 1.78 22.10 11.72
N PRO A 195 2.77 21.24 12.03
CA PRO A 195 2.62 19.82 11.80
C PRO A 195 1.43 19.27 12.58
N GLY A 196 0.82 18.21 12.06
CA GLY A 196 -0.39 17.64 12.64
C GLY A 196 -0.24 17.21 14.11
N VAL A 197 -1.38 17.04 14.77
CA VAL A 197 -1.44 16.62 16.17
C VAL A 197 -1.16 15.13 16.27
N ALA A 198 -0.36 14.75 17.26
CA ALA A 198 -0.04 13.37 17.58
C ALA A 198 -0.02 13.20 19.10
N ASP A 199 -0.66 12.14 19.60
CA ASP A 199 -0.63 11.83 21.02
C ASP A 199 0.81 11.51 21.49
N VAL A 200 1.15 12.07 22.65
CA VAL A 200 2.43 11.92 23.34
C VAL A 200 2.24 11.76 24.86
N SER A 201 1.02 11.47 25.30
CA SER A 201 0.67 11.27 26.71
C SER A 201 1.54 10.19 27.37
N ASP A 202 1.72 9.06 26.70
CA ASP A 202 2.59 7.95 27.10
C ASP A 202 4.06 8.40 27.24
N LEU A 203 4.54 9.22 26.32
CA LEU A 203 5.91 9.75 26.35
C LEU A 203 6.11 10.71 27.53
N ALA A 204 5.10 11.54 27.80
CA ALA A 204 5.13 12.49 28.92
C ALA A 204 5.13 11.80 30.28
N ASN A 205 4.54 10.60 30.37
CA ASN A 205 4.44 9.83 31.60
C ASN A 205 5.66 8.92 31.86
N ASN A 206 6.52 8.68 30.86
CA ASN A 206 7.71 7.85 31.04
C ASN A 206 8.83 8.61 31.79
N PRO A 207 9.31 8.12 32.96
CA PRO A 207 10.31 8.83 33.75
C PRO A 207 11.68 8.95 33.06
N VAL A 208 12.07 7.97 32.23
CA VAL A 208 13.34 8.02 31.49
C VAL A 208 13.29 9.09 30.42
N ILE A 209 12.15 9.21 29.73
CA ILE A 209 11.94 10.26 28.73
C ILE A 209 11.91 11.64 29.37
N ARG A 210 11.26 11.79 30.53
CA ARG A 210 11.27 13.05 31.30
C ARG A 210 12.68 13.43 31.75
N PHE A 211 13.46 12.47 32.22
CA PHE A 211 14.87 12.67 32.56
C PHE A 211 15.64 13.17 31.33
N GLN A 212 15.56 12.45 30.21
CA GLN A 212 16.30 12.78 29.00
C GLN A 212 15.89 14.13 28.41
N HIS A 213 14.60 14.46 28.45
CA HIS A 213 14.07 15.74 27.98
C HIS A 213 14.54 16.90 28.86
N ARG A 214 14.58 16.72 30.18
CA ARG A 214 15.06 17.73 31.13
C ARG A 214 16.56 18.01 30.98
N TRP A 215 17.36 16.98 30.78
CA TRP A 215 18.83 17.05 30.71
C TRP A 215 19.37 16.96 29.29
N TYR A 216 18.54 17.31 28.29
CA TYR A 216 18.85 17.04 26.90
C TYR A 216 20.12 17.76 26.45
N LEU A 217 20.29 19.03 26.84
CA LEU A 217 21.43 19.86 26.45
C LEU A 217 22.74 19.34 27.03
N GLU A 218 22.72 18.89 28.27
CA GLU A 218 23.88 18.33 28.95
C GLU A 218 24.27 16.98 28.32
N LEU A 219 23.27 16.11 28.11
CA LEU A 219 23.48 14.79 27.51
C LEU A 219 23.97 14.90 26.06
N LEU A 220 23.44 15.82 25.26
CA LEU A 220 23.87 15.97 23.86
C LEU A 220 25.33 16.44 23.79
N ILE A 221 25.75 17.41 24.61
CA ILE A 221 27.14 17.87 24.62
C ILE A 221 28.07 16.74 25.09
N LEU A 222 27.65 16.03 26.14
CA LEU A 222 28.41 14.93 26.71
C LEU A 222 28.64 13.81 25.69
N VAL A 223 27.57 13.31 25.05
CA VAL A 223 27.63 12.11 24.20
C VAL A 223 28.05 12.44 22.78
N ALA A 224 27.70 13.62 22.24
CA ALA A 224 28.06 14.00 20.88
C ALA A 224 29.52 14.46 20.75
N PHE A 225 30.10 15.10 21.78
CA PHE A 225 31.44 15.69 21.70
C PHE A 225 32.37 15.31 22.85
N ILE A 226 31.97 15.38 24.12
CA ILE A 226 32.90 15.18 25.25
C ILE A 226 33.42 13.73 25.29
N ILE A 227 32.54 12.74 25.37
CA ILE A 227 32.91 11.32 25.39
C ILE A 227 33.75 10.94 24.15
N PRO A 228 33.30 11.24 22.91
CA PRO A 228 34.07 10.84 21.74
C PRO A 228 35.40 11.60 21.57
N THR A 229 35.61 12.71 22.29
CA THR A 229 36.90 13.41 22.35
C THR A 229 37.83 12.80 23.41
N ILE A 230 37.29 12.55 24.61
CA ILE A 230 38.06 12.09 25.76
C ILE A 230 38.51 10.64 25.60
N VAL A 231 37.67 9.75 25.06
CA VAL A 231 38.02 8.32 24.92
C VAL A 231 39.26 8.13 24.04
N PRO A 232 39.32 8.68 22.81
CA PRO A 232 40.55 8.66 22.01
C PRO A 232 41.73 9.40 22.66
N GLY A 233 41.44 10.52 23.33
CA GLY A 233 42.44 11.31 24.04
C GLY A 233 43.14 10.57 25.17
N LEU A 234 42.40 9.82 25.99
CA LEU A 234 42.95 9.09 27.12
C LEU A 234 43.55 7.75 26.72
N LEU A 235 42.91 7.02 25.80
CA LEU A 235 43.33 5.65 25.48
C LEU A 235 44.49 5.57 24.48
N TRP A 236 44.58 6.51 23.54
CA TRP A 236 45.67 6.54 22.56
C TRP A 236 46.18 7.94 22.22
N SER A 237 45.97 8.93 23.10
CA SER A 237 46.50 10.30 22.97
C SER A 237 46.03 11.07 21.74
N ASP A 238 44.79 10.86 21.30
CA ASP A 238 44.23 11.52 20.10
C ASP A 238 42.96 12.34 20.38
N TYR A 239 43.06 13.34 21.26
CA TYR A 239 41.94 14.25 21.56
C TYR A 239 41.43 14.96 20.30
N ARG A 240 42.35 15.41 19.45
CA ARG A 240 42.02 16.16 18.24
C ARG A 240 41.27 15.28 17.24
N GLY A 241 41.73 14.04 17.01
CA GLY A 241 41.02 13.08 16.18
C GLY A 241 39.67 12.69 16.76
N GLY A 242 39.57 12.50 18.07
CA GLY A 242 38.29 12.24 18.74
C GLY A 242 37.27 13.36 18.52
N TYR A 243 37.67 14.63 18.68
CA TYR A 243 36.80 15.78 18.46
C TYR A 243 36.31 15.90 17.00
N PHE A 244 37.24 15.85 16.04
CA PHE A 244 36.90 16.09 14.65
C PHE A 244 36.27 14.88 13.95
N TYR A 245 36.75 13.66 14.20
CA TYR A 245 36.23 12.46 13.53
C TYR A 245 35.09 11.82 14.32
N ALA A 246 35.33 11.45 15.59
CA ALA A 246 34.31 10.75 16.39
C ALA A 246 33.20 11.69 16.90
N GLY A 247 33.51 12.98 17.04
CA GLY A 247 32.55 14.05 17.33
C GLY A 247 31.87 14.58 16.06
N ALA A 248 32.55 15.48 15.34
CA ALA A 248 31.97 16.27 14.25
C ALA A 248 31.65 15.46 12.98
N ALA A 249 32.60 14.74 12.40
CA ALA A 249 32.38 13.97 11.17
C ALA A 249 31.34 12.88 11.37
N ARG A 250 31.42 12.13 12.47
CA ARG A 250 30.41 11.14 12.82
C ARG A 250 29.02 11.78 13.02
N LEU A 251 28.92 12.99 13.58
CA LEU A 251 27.62 13.69 13.70
C LEU A 251 27.04 14.01 12.33
N LEU A 252 27.87 14.53 11.42
CA LEU A 252 27.49 14.79 10.04
C LEU A 252 26.90 13.54 9.38
N PHE A 253 27.58 12.39 9.50
CA PHE A 253 27.09 11.13 8.94
C PHE A 253 25.79 10.66 9.58
N VAL A 254 25.62 10.77 10.91
CA VAL A 254 24.36 10.40 11.60
C VAL A 254 23.19 11.27 11.12
N HIS A 255 23.41 12.58 10.94
CA HIS A 255 22.38 13.49 10.42
C HIS A 255 21.97 13.11 9.00
N HIS A 256 22.91 12.97 8.07
CA HIS A 256 22.59 12.60 6.69
C HIS A 256 22.00 11.19 6.58
N SER A 257 22.45 10.25 7.41
CA SER A 257 21.85 8.91 7.53
C SER A 257 20.36 9.01 7.89
N THR A 258 20.00 9.83 8.87
CA THR A 258 18.60 10.02 9.27
C THR A 258 17.80 10.76 8.19
N PHE A 259 18.39 11.78 7.58
CA PHE A 259 17.75 12.56 6.52
C PHE A 259 17.46 11.72 5.28
N CYS A 260 18.30 10.73 4.98
CA CYS A 260 18.04 9.73 3.94
C CYS A 260 16.76 8.92 4.20
N VAL A 261 16.34 8.71 5.45
CA VAL A 261 15.06 8.04 5.76
C VAL A 261 13.88 8.89 5.26
N ASN A 262 13.89 10.18 5.56
CA ASN A 262 12.81 11.10 5.15
C ASN A 262 12.83 11.42 3.64
N SER A 263 13.96 11.21 2.98
CA SER A 263 14.17 11.56 1.58
C SER A 263 14.33 10.34 0.69
N LEU A 264 15.49 9.71 0.68
CA LEU A 264 15.80 8.57 -0.18
C LEU A 264 14.78 7.43 0.01
N ALA A 265 14.33 7.17 1.24
CA ALA A 265 13.33 6.13 1.53
C ALA A 265 11.91 6.45 1.08
N HIS A 266 11.64 7.65 0.56
CA HIS A 266 10.37 8.03 -0.10
C HIS A 266 10.50 8.17 -1.62
N TRP A 267 11.71 8.07 -2.16
CA TRP A 267 11.98 8.35 -3.58
C TRP A 267 12.56 7.14 -4.32
N LEU A 268 13.49 6.42 -3.68
CA LEU A 268 14.23 5.31 -4.28
C LEU A 268 13.73 3.98 -3.72
N GLY A 269 13.34 3.06 -4.60
CA GLY A 269 12.99 1.69 -4.24
C GLY A 269 11.62 1.25 -4.73
N GLU A 270 11.15 0.14 -4.16
CA GLU A 270 9.89 -0.50 -4.52
C GLU A 270 8.80 -0.29 -3.47
N THR A 271 7.55 -0.55 -3.86
CA THR A 271 6.36 -0.56 -2.99
C THR A 271 5.80 -1.98 -2.87
N PRO A 272 6.48 -2.90 -2.18
CA PRO A 272 6.05 -4.30 -2.10
C PRO A 272 4.79 -4.52 -1.28
N PHE A 273 4.36 -3.58 -0.43
CA PHE A 273 3.23 -3.77 0.48
C PHE A 273 2.04 -2.85 0.20
N ASP A 274 2.29 -1.58 -0.11
CA ASP A 274 1.27 -0.59 -0.47
C ASP A 274 1.89 0.55 -1.31
N ASP A 275 1.13 1.14 -2.23
CA ASP A 275 1.58 2.21 -3.13
C ASP A 275 0.70 3.48 -3.05
N LYS A 276 -0.09 3.64 -1.96
CA LYS A 276 -0.90 4.85 -1.76
C LYS A 276 -0.05 6.05 -1.35
N HIS A 277 1.04 5.80 -0.64
CA HIS A 277 1.98 6.80 -0.16
C HIS A 277 3.38 6.58 -0.74
N THR A 278 4.25 7.58 -0.59
CA THR A 278 5.60 7.61 -1.14
C THR A 278 6.64 6.64 -0.54
N PRO A 279 6.55 6.09 0.70
CA PRO A 279 7.56 5.20 1.27
C PRO A 279 7.95 4.02 0.36
N ARG A 280 9.25 3.72 0.29
CA ARG A 280 9.87 2.72 -0.57
C ARG A 280 10.81 1.81 0.21
N ASP A 281 10.89 0.56 -0.24
CA ASP A 281 11.89 -0.41 0.21
C ASP A 281 13.11 -0.38 -0.71
N HIS A 282 14.30 -0.16 -0.14
CA HIS A 282 15.55 -0.20 -0.90
C HIS A 282 16.78 -0.57 -0.06
N VAL A 283 17.61 -1.47 -0.58
CA VAL A 283 18.80 -1.98 0.14
C VAL A 283 19.88 -0.92 0.34
N ILE A 284 20.11 -0.04 -0.65
CA ILE A 284 21.10 1.04 -0.51
C ILE A 284 20.67 2.02 0.57
N THR A 285 19.36 2.34 0.62
CA THR A 285 18.80 3.15 1.68
C THR A 285 19.04 2.47 3.02
N ALA A 286 18.75 1.18 3.14
CA ALA A 286 18.96 0.44 4.39
C ALA A 286 20.42 0.46 4.85
N LEU A 287 21.39 0.38 3.94
CA LEU A 287 22.82 0.47 4.26
C LEU A 287 23.20 1.85 4.81
N VAL A 288 22.75 2.93 4.17
CA VAL A 288 23.08 4.30 4.60
C VAL A 288 22.26 4.75 5.80
N THR A 289 21.19 4.03 6.16
CA THR A 289 20.27 4.38 7.25
C THR A 289 20.22 3.34 8.39
N ILE A 290 21.26 2.51 8.58
CA ILE A 290 21.34 1.57 9.72
C ILE A 290 20.12 0.62 9.77
N GLY A 291 19.62 0.19 8.62
CA GLY A 291 18.48 -0.72 8.49
C GLY A 291 17.12 -0.05 8.27
N GLU A 292 17.04 1.27 8.28
CA GLU A 292 15.77 2.02 8.18
C GLU A 292 15.21 2.17 6.75
N GLY A 293 15.84 1.55 5.74
CA GLY A 293 15.51 1.73 4.33
C GLY A 293 14.47 0.77 3.75
N TYR A 294 13.95 -0.17 4.54
CA TYR A 294 12.75 -0.94 4.18
C TYR A 294 11.51 -0.17 4.65
N HIS A 295 11.33 1.01 4.06
CA HIS A 295 10.43 2.05 4.57
C HIS A 295 8.98 1.84 4.13
N ASN A 296 8.75 1.14 3.01
CA ASN A 296 7.40 0.74 2.60
C ASN A 296 6.82 -0.29 3.59
N PHE A 297 7.63 -1.27 4.01
CA PHE A 297 7.23 -2.18 5.08
C PHE A 297 6.93 -1.41 6.38
N HIS A 298 7.86 -0.54 6.77
CA HIS A 298 7.76 0.22 8.01
C HIS A 298 6.48 1.08 8.09
N HIS A 299 6.14 1.83 7.04
CA HIS A 299 4.91 2.63 7.00
C HIS A 299 3.64 1.79 6.98
N GLN A 300 3.70 0.61 6.37
CA GLN A 300 2.55 -0.29 6.34
C GLN A 300 2.33 -1.02 7.68
N PHE A 301 3.42 -1.36 8.38
CA PHE A 301 3.39 -2.14 9.62
C PHE A 301 4.23 -1.49 10.73
N PRO A 302 3.88 -0.26 11.17
CA PRO A 302 4.74 0.57 12.01
C PRO A 302 5.06 0.00 13.39
N MET A 303 4.24 -0.91 13.91
CA MET A 303 4.46 -1.55 15.21
C MET A 303 5.39 -2.78 15.14
N ASP A 304 5.76 -3.28 13.97
CA ASP A 304 6.72 -4.39 13.88
C ASP A 304 8.10 -3.91 14.31
N TYR A 305 8.79 -4.66 15.17
CA TYR A 305 10.13 -4.28 15.63
C TYR A 305 11.18 -4.38 14.52
N ARG A 306 10.84 -4.94 13.37
CA ARG A 306 11.71 -5.11 12.20
C ARG A 306 11.25 -4.13 11.12
N ASN A 307 12.20 -3.46 10.48
CA ASN A 307 11.90 -2.85 9.18
C ASN A 307 12.14 -3.87 8.07
N ALA A 308 13.16 -4.71 8.25
CA ALA A 308 13.49 -5.76 7.29
C ALA A 308 13.03 -7.13 7.78
N ILE A 309 11.99 -7.68 7.17
CA ILE A 309 11.35 -8.93 7.63
C ILE A 309 12.15 -10.20 7.33
N LYS A 310 13.00 -10.20 6.29
CA LYS A 310 13.81 -11.39 5.94
C LYS A 310 15.09 -11.40 6.77
N TRP A 311 15.57 -12.59 7.10
CA TRP A 311 16.74 -12.76 7.98
C TRP A 311 18.03 -12.14 7.39
N TYR A 312 18.19 -12.21 6.07
CA TYR A 312 19.37 -11.70 5.34
C TYR A 312 19.29 -10.22 4.98
N GLN A 313 18.11 -9.59 5.11
CA GLN A 313 17.98 -8.16 4.81
C GLN A 313 18.67 -7.35 5.91
N TYR A 314 19.51 -6.40 5.48
CA TYR A 314 20.32 -5.57 6.36
C TYR A 314 19.44 -4.71 7.26
N ASP A 315 19.42 -5.07 8.55
CA ASP A 315 18.73 -4.33 9.61
C ASP A 315 19.49 -4.60 10.92
N PRO A 316 20.61 -3.89 11.16
CA PRO A 316 21.40 -4.07 12.38
C PRO A 316 20.60 -3.76 13.65
N THR A 317 19.61 -2.87 13.56
CA THR A 317 18.71 -2.52 14.67
C THR A 317 17.84 -3.71 15.07
N LYS A 318 17.27 -4.45 14.10
CA LYS A 318 16.55 -5.71 14.36
C LYS A 318 17.42 -6.72 15.08
N TRP A 319 18.65 -6.91 14.62
CA TRP A 319 19.57 -7.87 15.23
C TRP A 319 19.98 -7.45 16.64
N PHE A 320 20.24 -6.15 16.85
CA PHE A 320 20.51 -5.59 18.18
C PHE A 320 19.35 -5.86 19.15
N ILE A 321 18.12 -5.54 18.77
CA ILE A 321 16.93 -5.78 19.61
C ILE A 321 16.74 -7.28 19.88
N ALA A 322 16.96 -8.14 18.88
CA ALA A 322 16.87 -9.60 19.05
C ALA A 322 17.93 -10.15 20.01
N VAL A 323 19.15 -9.60 19.99
CA VAL A 323 20.21 -9.95 20.97
C VAL A 323 19.81 -9.46 22.36
N CYS A 324 19.35 -8.22 22.50
CA CYS A 324 18.83 -7.71 23.78
C CYS A 324 17.69 -8.57 24.32
N HIS A 325 16.83 -9.10 23.45
CA HIS A 325 15.77 -10.02 23.84
C HIS A 325 16.33 -11.33 24.41
N LYS A 326 17.30 -11.94 23.73
CA LYS A 326 17.98 -13.15 24.20
C LYS A 326 18.70 -12.94 25.53
N LEU A 327 19.21 -11.73 25.78
CA LEU A 327 19.85 -11.35 27.04
C LEU A 327 18.87 -10.93 28.15
N GLY A 328 17.55 -10.98 27.90
CA GLY A 328 16.52 -10.56 28.86
C GLY A 328 16.40 -9.04 29.06
N LEU A 329 17.06 -8.24 28.22
CA LEU A 329 16.99 -6.77 28.25
C LEU A 329 15.81 -6.21 27.45
N ALA A 330 15.27 -6.98 26.51
CA ALA A 330 14.08 -6.64 25.74
C ALA A 330 13.03 -7.76 25.82
N SER A 331 11.74 -7.40 25.76
CA SER A 331 10.62 -8.35 25.78
C SER A 331 9.48 -7.87 24.88
N HIS A 332 8.49 -8.73 24.64
CA HIS A 332 7.29 -8.38 23.86
C HIS A 332 7.60 -7.78 22.48
N LEU A 333 8.56 -8.36 21.76
CA LEU A 333 8.92 -7.94 20.41
C LEU A 333 7.71 -8.18 19.50
N LYS A 334 7.11 -7.10 19.01
CA LYS A 334 5.93 -7.16 18.15
C LYS A 334 6.32 -7.52 16.74
N VAL A 335 5.64 -8.54 16.20
CA VAL A 335 5.78 -8.98 14.81
C VAL A 335 4.38 -8.99 14.20
N PHE A 336 4.24 -8.41 13.01
CA PHE A 336 2.96 -8.43 12.31
C PHE A 336 2.64 -9.85 11.81
N PRO A 337 1.35 -10.29 11.84
CA PRO A 337 0.99 -11.62 11.36
C PRO A 337 1.39 -11.85 9.89
N GLU A 338 2.04 -12.98 9.62
CA GLU A 338 2.61 -13.31 8.30
C GLU A 338 1.55 -13.30 7.19
N ASN A 339 0.33 -13.77 7.48
CA ASN A 339 -0.77 -13.76 6.54
C ASN A 339 -1.15 -12.34 6.07
N GLU A 340 -1.15 -11.35 6.97
CA GLU A 340 -1.48 -9.97 6.60
C GLU A 340 -0.36 -9.30 5.79
N VAL A 341 0.89 -9.62 6.12
CA VAL A 341 2.06 -9.21 5.32
C VAL A 341 1.99 -9.82 3.92
N ALA A 342 1.67 -11.11 3.81
CA ALA A 342 1.54 -11.83 2.55
C ALA A 342 0.38 -11.29 1.70
N LYS A 343 -0.77 -10.93 2.30
CA LYS A 343 -1.88 -10.29 1.60
C LYS A 343 -1.49 -8.96 0.96
N GLY A 344 -0.72 -8.12 1.67
CA GLY A 344 -0.20 -6.86 1.12
C GLY A 344 0.68 -7.10 -0.11
N GLN A 345 1.63 -8.04 0.00
CA GLN A 345 2.49 -8.43 -1.11
C GLN A 345 1.73 -8.98 -2.31
N LEU A 346 0.78 -9.89 -2.07
CA LEU A 346 -0.06 -10.46 -3.11
C LEU A 346 -0.89 -9.37 -3.80
N THR A 347 -1.44 -8.42 -3.04
CA THR A 347 -2.20 -7.29 -3.60
C THR A 347 -1.34 -6.49 -4.57
N MET A 348 -0.10 -6.15 -4.19
CA MET A 348 0.83 -5.43 -5.06
C MET A 348 1.26 -6.25 -6.28
N GLN A 349 1.44 -7.57 -6.13
CA GLN A 349 1.71 -8.47 -7.26
C GLN A 349 0.53 -8.55 -8.23
N LEU A 350 -0.70 -8.67 -7.74
CA LEU A 350 -1.92 -8.67 -8.56
C LEU A 350 -2.08 -7.34 -9.29
N LYS A 351 -1.79 -6.20 -8.65
CA LYS A 351 -1.77 -4.89 -9.32
C LYS A 351 -0.73 -4.84 -10.45
N LYS A 352 0.50 -5.34 -10.21
CA LYS A 352 1.55 -5.44 -11.25
C LYS A 352 1.12 -6.36 -12.40
N LEU A 353 0.52 -7.51 -12.10
CA LEU A 353 0.00 -8.44 -13.11
C LEU A 353 -1.13 -7.82 -13.91
N ARG A 354 -2.06 -7.11 -13.27
CA ARG A 354 -3.14 -6.39 -13.96
C ARG A 354 -2.60 -5.33 -14.90
N ALA A 355 -1.65 -4.51 -14.44
CA ALA A 355 -1.02 -3.50 -15.30
C ALA A 355 -0.30 -4.12 -16.52
N LYS A 356 0.29 -5.32 -16.38
CA LYS A 356 0.83 -6.08 -17.51
C LYS A 356 -0.28 -6.59 -18.44
N GLN A 357 -1.35 -7.15 -17.86
CA GLN A 357 -2.52 -7.65 -18.60
C GLN A 357 -3.16 -6.53 -19.45
N ASP A 358 -3.31 -5.33 -18.90
CA ASP A 358 -3.93 -4.18 -19.56
C ASP A 358 -3.10 -3.61 -20.72
N ARG A 359 -1.79 -3.94 -20.81
CA ARG A 359 -0.91 -3.53 -21.91
C ARG A 359 -0.95 -4.49 -23.10
N LEU A 360 -1.50 -5.69 -22.92
CA LEU A 360 -1.62 -6.67 -24.00
C LEU A 360 -2.86 -6.36 -24.85
N VAL A 361 -2.73 -6.61 -26.15
CA VAL A 361 -3.88 -6.59 -27.06
C VAL A 361 -4.60 -7.93 -26.93
N TRP A 362 -5.90 -7.87 -26.66
CA TRP A 362 -6.75 -9.04 -26.49
C TRP A 362 -7.67 -9.19 -27.70
N PRO A 363 -8.10 -10.42 -28.04
CA PRO A 363 -9.07 -10.62 -29.11
C PRO A 363 -10.43 -10.04 -28.70
N THR A 364 -11.23 -9.71 -29.70
CA THR A 364 -12.61 -9.21 -29.53
C THR A 364 -13.43 -10.17 -28.66
N ASP A 365 -14.23 -9.63 -27.75
CA ASP A 365 -15.11 -10.44 -26.89
C ASP A 365 -16.20 -11.11 -27.75
N SER A 366 -16.59 -12.34 -27.40
CA SER A 366 -17.60 -13.10 -28.14
C SER A 366 -18.94 -12.38 -28.23
N LYS A 367 -19.25 -11.50 -27.28
CA LYS A 367 -20.49 -10.70 -27.26
C LYS A 367 -20.50 -9.56 -28.27
N ASP A 368 -19.32 -9.05 -28.61
CA ASP A 368 -19.16 -7.93 -29.53
C ASP A 368 -18.97 -8.40 -30.98
N MET A 369 -18.89 -9.73 -31.19
CA MET A 369 -18.74 -10.33 -32.50
C MET A 369 -20.09 -10.57 -33.18
N PRO A 370 -20.17 -10.41 -34.52
CA PRO A 370 -21.40 -10.68 -35.26
C PRO A 370 -21.71 -12.19 -35.24
N VAL A 371 -22.99 -12.52 -35.06
CA VAL A 371 -23.49 -13.89 -35.17
C VAL A 371 -23.86 -14.17 -36.63
N ILE A 372 -23.27 -15.20 -37.22
CA ILE A 372 -23.36 -15.52 -38.65
C ILE A 372 -23.97 -16.92 -38.84
N THR A 373 -24.87 -17.10 -39.80
CA THR A 373 -25.44 -18.42 -40.12
C THR A 373 -24.46 -19.27 -40.93
N TRP A 374 -24.66 -20.59 -40.94
CA TRP A 374 -23.82 -21.50 -41.74
C TRP A 374 -23.79 -21.12 -43.22
N ASP A 375 -24.96 -20.82 -43.81
CA ASP A 375 -25.05 -20.46 -45.23
C ASP A 375 -24.30 -19.15 -45.54
N SER A 376 -24.41 -18.14 -44.67
CA SER A 376 -23.65 -16.91 -44.81
C SER A 376 -22.14 -17.13 -44.65
N PHE A 377 -21.73 -18.02 -43.74
CA PHE A 377 -20.32 -18.39 -43.60
C PHE A 377 -19.80 -19.07 -44.88
N GLN A 378 -20.56 -20.00 -45.46
CA GLN A 378 -20.21 -20.66 -46.73
C GLN A 378 -20.08 -19.65 -47.87
N GLU A 379 -21.03 -18.73 -48.00
CA GLU A 379 -21.02 -17.72 -49.07
C GLU A 379 -19.80 -16.80 -48.95
N GLN A 380 -19.56 -16.23 -47.77
CA GLN A 380 -18.41 -15.35 -47.54
C GLN A 380 -17.07 -16.07 -47.68
N SER A 381 -17.03 -17.38 -47.45
CA SER A 381 -15.82 -18.19 -47.61
C SER A 381 -15.37 -18.35 -49.07
N LYS A 382 -16.23 -18.02 -50.04
CA LYS A 382 -15.86 -18.01 -51.47
C LYS A 382 -14.94 -16.84 -51.81
N ASP A 383 -15.16 -15.69 -51.19
CA ASP A 383 -14.43 -14.45 -51.45
C ASP A 383 -13.30 -14.20 -50.44
N ARG A 384 -13.41 -14.78 -49.24
CA ARG A 384 -12.43 -14.64 -48.15
C ARG A 384 -12.02 -16.00 -47.61
N PRO A 385 -10.74 -16.22 -47.27
CA PRO A 385 -10.29 -17.45 -46.65
C PRO A 385 -10.73 -17.50 -45.18
N LEU A 386 -11.96 -17.95 -44.95
CA LEU A 386 -12.55 -18.11 -43.63
C LEU A 386 -12.50 -19.56 -43.17
N VAL A 387 -12.18 -19.78 -41.90
CA VAL A 387 -12.14 -21.12 -41.27
C VAL A 387 -12.91 -21.09 -39.96
N LEU A 388 -13.75 -22.11 -39.72
CA LEU A 388 -14.47 -22.27 -38.47
C LEU A 388 -13.65 -23.13 -37.50
N VAL A 389 -13.43 -22.65 -36.28
CA VAL A 389 -12.78 -23.41 -35.20
C VAL A 389 -13.51 -23.12 -33.89
N SER A 390 -14.00 -24.18 -33.23
CA SER A 390 -14.70 -24.12 -31.94
C SER A 390 -15.85 -23.11 -31.91
N GLY A 391 -16.65 -23.07 -32.97
CA GLY A 391 -17.80 -22.15 -33.09
C GLY A 391 -17.45 -20.71 -33.48
N PHE A 392 -16.17 -20.35 -33.57
CA PHE A 392 -15.71 -19.03 -34.02
C PHE A 392 -15.22 -19.06 -35.46
N ILE A 393 -15.60 -18.04 -36.24
CA ILE A 393 -15.17 -17.83 -37.62
C ILE A 393 -13.90 -16.98 -37.60
N HIS A 394 -12.85 -17.46 -38.27
CA HIS A 394 -11.55 -16.81 -38.32
C HIS A 394 -11.23 -16.41 -39.76
N ASP A 395 -10.77 -15.16 -39.95
CA ASP A 395 -10.19 -14.72 -41.21
C ASP A 395 -8.68 -14.96 -41.20
N VAL A 396 -8.24 -15.94 -41.99
CA VAL A 396 -6.82 -16.33 -42.04
C VAL A 396 -6.07 -15.67 -43.20
N SER A 397 -6.66 -14.68 -43.90
CA SER A 397 -6.08 -14.05 -45.09
C SER A 397 -4.62 -13.62 -44.89
N ALA A 398 -4.35 -12.94 -43.79
CA ALA A 398 -3.03 -12.41 -43.46
C ALA A 398 -2.04 -13.47 -42.96
N PHE A 399 -2.48 -14.71 -42.72
CA PHE A 399 -1.67 -15.77 -42.12
C PHE A 399 -1.50 -17.00 -43.02
N LEU A 400 -2.18 -17.05 -44.17
CA LEU A 400 -2.15 -18.18 -45.08
C LEU A 400 -0.72 -18.61 -45.46
N ASP A 401 0.12 -17.66 -45.85
CA ASP A 401 1.48 -17.92 -46.32
C ASP A 401 2.51 -18.05 -45.19
N GLU A 402 2.15 -17.56 -43.99
CA GLU A 402 2.99 -17.59 -42.79
C GLU A 402 2.74 -18.83 -41.92
N HIS A 403 1.74 -19.66 -42.26
CA HIS A 403 1.41 -20.86 -41.50
C HIS A 403 2.59 -21.86 -41.52
N PRO A 404 3.19 -22.24 -40.38
CA PRO A 404 4.40 -23.06 -40.35
C PRO A 404 4.24 -24.47 -40.95
N GLY A 405 3.04 -25.04 -40.92
CA GLY A 405 2.72 -26.31 -41.59
C GLY A 405 2.49 -26.18 -43.11
N GLY A 406 2.59 -24.97 -43.65
CA GLY A 406 2.37 -24.64 -45.05
C GLY A 406 0.93 -24.21 -45.38
N ARG A 407 0.81 -23.32 -46.37
CA ARG A 407 -0.46 -22.74 -46.86
C ARG A 407 -1.53 -23.78 -47.18
N HIS A 408 -1.14 -24.88 -47.82
CA HIS A 408 -2.05 -25.92 -48.32
C HIS A 408 -2.94 -26.55 -47.23
N LEU A 409 -2.47 -26.61 -45.97
CA LEU A 409 -3.25 -27.12 -44.84
C LEU A 409 -4.41 -26.20 -44.46
N LEU A 410 -4.24 -24.88 -44.59
CA LEU A 410 -5.30 -23.91 -44.35
C LEU A 410 -6.26 -23.85 -45.53
N THR A 411 -5.74 -23.83 -46.78
CA THR A 411 -6.57 -23.80 -47.99
C THR A 411 -7.56 -24.95 -48.06
N LYS A 412 -7.17 -26.16 -47.62
CA LYS A 412 -8.06 -27.34 -47.57
C LYS A 412 -9.27 -27.16 -46.64
N ASN A 413 -9.17 -26.27 -45.66
CA ASN A 413 -10.17 -26.05 -44.63
C ASN A 413 -10.95 -24.74 -44.79
N ILE A 414 -10.75 -23.99 -45.88
CA ILE A 414 -11.56 -22.80 -46.18
C ILE A 414 -13.03 -23.21 -46.33
N GLY A 415 -13.92 -22.48 -45.65
CA GLY A 415 -15.36 -22.78 -45.61
C GLY A 415 -15.70 -24.05 -44.85
N ARG A 416 -14.81 -24.57 -43.99
CA ARG A 416 -15.06 -25.81 -43.23
C ARG A 416 -14.83 -25.62 -41.73
N ASP A 417 -15.39 -26.55 -40.96
CA ASP A 417 -15.06 -26.71 -39.55
C ASP A 417 -13.74 -27.47 -39.41
N ALA A 418 -12.71 -26.77 -38.95
CA ALA A 418 -11.37 -27.31 -38.71
C ALA A 418 -11.11 -27.59 -37.23
N THR A 419 -12.14 -27.58 -36.36
CA THR A 419 -11.99 -27.80 -34.92
C THR A 419 -11.21 -29.06 -34.59
N THR A 420 -11.59 -30.19 -35.19
CA THR A 420 -10.91 -31.47 -34.96
C THR A 420 -9.47 -31.45 -35.45
N ALA A 421 -9.17 -30.76 -36.56
CA ALA A 421 -7.80 -30.67 -37.09
C ALA A 421 -6.91 -29.73 -36.28
N PHE A 422 -7.51 -28.73 -35.62
CA PHE A 422 -6.79 -27.77 -34.78
C PHE A 422 -6.50 -28.32 -33.37
N HIS A 423 -7.50 -28.98 -32.76
CA HIS A 423 -7.43 -29.54 -31.39
C HIS A 423 -7.12 -31.04 -31.33
N GLY A 424 -6.95 -31.71 -32.47
CA GLY A 424 -6.88 -33.16 -32.55
C GLY A 424 -6.27 -33.71 -33.84
N GLY A 425 -6.07 -35.04 -33.86
CA GLY A 425 -5.37 -35.73 -34.94
C GLY A 425 -3.86 -35.81 -34.69
N VAL A 426 -3.06 -35.24 -35.59
CA VAL A 426 -1.58 -35.29 -35.56
C VAL A 426 -0.98 -34.11 -34.77
N TYR A 427 -1.70 -32.98 -34.67
CA TYR A 427 -1.20 -31.74 -34.10
C TYR A 427 -2.15 -31.20 -33.02
N ASP A 428 -1.67 -31.20 -31.77
CA ASP A 428 -2.24 -30.39 -30.69
C ASP A 428 -1.53 -29.04 -30.70
N HIS A 429 -2.22 -27.99 -31.17
CA HIS A 429 -1.59 -26.71 -31.43
C HIS A 429 -1.06 -26.06 -30.14
N SER A 430 0.09 -25.39 -30.23
CA SER A 430 0.70 -24.74 -29.06
C SER A 430 -0.14 -23.58 -28.52
N ASN A 431 0.08 -23.20 -27.25
CA ASN A 431 -0.55 -22.02 -26.64
C ASN A 431 -0.40 -20.75 -27.50
N ALA A 432 0.72 -20.59 -28.20
CA ALA A 432 0.95 -19.46 -29.09
C ALA A 432 0.00 -19.47 -30.30
N ALA A 433 -0.20 -20.64 -30.91
CA ALA A 433 -1.14 -20.81 -32.02
C ALA A 433 -2.59 -20.57 -31.59
N HIS A 434 -3.00 -21.02 -30.40
CA HIS A 434 -4.33 -20.72 -29.85
C HIS A 434 -4.54 -19.21 -29.61
N ASN A 435 -3.53 -18.54 -29.04
CA ASN A 435 -3.61 -17.09 -28.80
C ASN A 435 -3.65 -16.31 -30.11
N LEU A 436 -2.85 -16.68 -31.10
CA LEU A 436 -2.81 -16.04 -32.41
C LEU A 436 -4.12 -16.25 -33.19
N LEU A 437 -4.64 -17.49 -33.22
CA LEU A 437 -5.91 -17.79 -33.88
C LEU A 437 -7.05 -16.94 -33.30
N ALA A 438 -7.08 -16.76 -31.98
CA ALA A 438 -8.10 -15.93 -31.34
C ALA A 438 -8.11 -14.47 -31.81
N MET A 439 -6.94 -13.91 -32.18
CA MET A 439 -6.83 -12.56 -32.73
C MET A 439 -7.44 -12.44 -34.14
N MET A 440 -7.66 -13.55 -34.83
CA MET A 440 -8.20 -13.60 -36.19
C MET A 440 -9.72 -13.78 -36.23
N ARG A 441 -10.40 -13.75 -35.08
CA ARG A 441 -11.85 -13.93 -35.00
C ARG A 441 -12.58 -12.76 -35.65
N VAL A 442 -13.53 -13.09 -36.53
CA VAL A 442 -14.37 -12.13 -37.25
C VAL A 442 -15.88 -12.34 -37.04
N GLY A 443 -16.27 -13.44 -36.41
CA GLY A 443 -17.68 -13.73 -36.10
C GLY A 443 -17.87 -15.00 -35.29
N VAL A 444 -19.08 -15.22 -34.81
CA VAL A 444 -19.50 -16.44 -34.13
C VAL A 444 -20.56 -17.14 -34.97
N LEU A 445 -20.43 -18.45 -35.17
CA LEU A 445 -21.45 -19.21 -35.88
C LEU A 445 -22.73 -19.27 -35.03
N HIS A 446 -23.90 -19.11 -35.64
CA HIS A 446 -25.19 -19.28 -34.98
C HIS A 446 -25.30 -20.68 -34.35
N GLY A 447 -25.61 -20.75 -33.05
CA GLY A 447 -25.57 -21.99 -32.27
C GLY A 447 -24.18 -22.38 -31.73
N GLY A 448 -23.11 -21.70 -32.17
CA GLY A 448 -21.74 -21.93 -31.70
C GLY A 448 -21.48 -21.45 -30.27
N LEU A 449 -22.20 -20.43 -29.79
CA LEU A 449 -22.12 -19.95 -28.40
C LEU A 449 -22.60 -20.99 -27.37
N GLU A 450 -23.48 -21.91 -27.76
CA GLU A 450 -23.96 -23.00 -26.90
C GLU A 450 -22.92 -24.14 -26.77
N GLN A 451 -21.88 -24.12 -27.62
CA GLN A 451 -20.72 -25.02 -27.62
C GLN A 451 -19.43 -24.31 -27.18
N GLU A 452 -19.47 -23.31 -26.30
CA GLU A 452 -18.26 -22.77 -25.65
C GLU A 452 -17.58 -23.86 -24.80
N SER A 453 -16.88 -24.79 -25.46
CA SER A 453 -16.03 -25.77 -24.80
C SER A 453 -14.84 -25.03 -24.19
N GLU A 454 -14.29 -25.54 -23.09
CA GLU A 454 -13.10 -24.97 -22.45
C GLU A 454 -11.91 -24.82 -23.42
N LYS A 455 -11.90 -25.60 -24.51
CA LYS A 455 -10.90 -25.54 -25.59
C LYS A 455 -11.04 -24.30 -26.49
N ALA A 456 -12.23 -23.71 -26.56
CA ALA A 456 -12.49 -22.48 -27.32
C ALA A 456 -11.90 -21.23 -26.63
N VAL A 457 -11.63 -21.30 -25.33
CA VAL A 457 -10.98 -20.23 -24.57
C VAL A 457 -9.47 -20.34 -24.75
N PRO A 458 -8.81 -19.36 -25.39
CA PRO A 458 -7.37 -19.36 -25.54
C PRO A 458 -6.68 -19.45 -24.17
N PRO A 459 -5.56 -20.17 -24.04
CA PRO A 459 -4.83 -20.31 -22.78
C PRO A 459 -4.53 -18.97 -22.08
N SER A 460 -4.24 -17.90 -22.85
CA SER A 460 -4.02 -16.56 -22.32
C SER A 460 -5.24 -15.90 -21.67
N GLN A 461 -6.46 -16.37 -21.96
CA GLN A 461 -7.72 -15.84 -21.43
C GLN A 461 -8.32 -16.70 -20.32
N LYS A 462 -7.77 -17.88 -20.04
CA LYS A 462 -8.25 -18.79 -18.99
C LYS A 462 -8.11 -18.21 -17.57
N LEU A 463 -7.13 -17.33 -17.37
CA LEU A 463 -6.92 -16.63 -16.11
C LEU A 463 -6.86 -15.13 -16.38
N ARG A 464 -7.63 -14.36 -15.61
CA ARG A 464 -7.62 -12.90 -15.66
C ARG A 464 -7.63 -12.33 -14.25
N VAL A 465 -6.84 -11.29 -14.04
CA VAL A 465 -6.94 -10.47 -12.84
C VAL A 465 -8.04 -9.45 -13.06
N LEU A 466 -9.09 -9.49 -12.23
CA LEU A 466 -10.22 -8.57 -12.28
C LEU A 466 -10.34 -7.82 -10.96
N LYS A 467 -10.80 -6.56 -11.03
CA LYS A 467 -11.23 -5.84 -9.82
C LYS A 467 -12.54 -6.45 -9.32
N VAL A 468 -12.78 -6.39 -8.02
CA VAL A 468 -14.05 -6.84 -7.42
C VAL A 468 -15.25 -6.12 -8.05
N SER A 469 -15.11 -4.83 -8.38
CA SER A 469 -16.13 -4.05 -9.08
C SER A 469 -16.43 -4.59 -10.49
N GLU A 470 -15.41 -5.04 -11.22
CA GLU A 470 -15.55 -5.65 -12.55
C GLU A 470 -16.22 -7.03 -12.45
N LEU A 471 -15.84 -7.83 -11.44
CA LEU A 471 -16.47 -9.11 -11.17
C LEU A 471 -17.97 -8.95 -10.83
N ALA A 472 -18.31 -7.97 -9.99
CA ALA A 472 -19.70 -7.67 -9.65
C ALA A 472 -20.52 -7.23 -10.88
N ALA A 473 -19.91 -6.49 -11.82
CA ALA A 473 -20.56 -6.13 -13.08
C ALA A 473 -20.85 -7.36 -13.96
N LEU A 474 -19.96 -8.36 -13.97
CA LEU A 474 -20.16 -9.61 -14.70
C LEU A 474 -21.30 -10.47 -14.11
N SER A 475 -21.50 -10.45 -12.79
CA SER A 475 -22.54 -11.21 -12.10
C SER A 475 -23.94 -10.60 -12.16
N ARG A 476 -24.07 -9.30 -12.46
CA ARG A 476 -25.37 -8.58 -12.49
C ARG A 476 -26.15 -8.72 -13.81
N ARG A 477 -25.97 -9.79 -14.57
CA ARG A 477 -26.77 -10.01 -15.79
C ARG A 477 -28.24 -10.28 -15.43
N PRO A 478 -29.21 -9.67 -16.12
CA PRO A 478 -30.62 -10.02 -15.97
C PRO A 478 -30.86 -11.43 -16.51
N SER A 479 -31.45 -12.28 -15.69
CA SER A 479 -32.01 -13.58 -16.09
C SER A 479 -33.27 -13.34 -16.94
N SER A 480 -33.11 -13.07 -18.24
CA SER A 480 -34.24 -12.95 -19.17
C SER A 480 -34.09 -13.90 -20.36
N ILE A 481 -33.93 -15.19 -20.07
CA ILE A 481 -34.34 -16.28 -20.97
C ILE A 481 -34.92 -17.38 -20.08
N VAL A 482 -36.17 -17.21 -19.64
CA VAL A 482 -37.01 -18.32 -19.22
C VAL A 482 -38.23 -18.29 -20.12
N SER A 483 -38.29 -19.29 -20.99
CA SER A 483 -39.44 -19.82 -21.73
C SER A 483 -40.78 -19.12 -21.48
N SER A 484 -41.29 -18.43 -22.51
CA SER A 484 -42.72 -18.21 -22.70
C SER A 484 -43.19 -19.04 -23.91
N VAL A 485 -43.23 -20.36 -23.76
CA VAL A 485 -44.13 -21.19 -24.58
C VAL A 485 -45.52 -21.02 -23.97
N ALA A 486 -46.27 -20.04 -24.47
CA ALA A 486 -47.68 -19.88 -24.16
C ALA A 486 -48.48 -20.95 -24.92
N TYR A 487 -48.91 -21.99 -24.21
CA TYR A 487 -49.96 -22.89 -24.67
C TYR A 487 -51.31 -22.17 -24.48
N SER A 488 -52.00 -21.91 -25.59
CA SER A 488 -53.37 -21.39 -25.61
C SER A 488 -54.35 -22.55 -25.60
N PRO A 489 -55.39 -22.56 -24.74
CA PRO A 489 -56.62 -23.24 -25.04
C PRO A 489 -57.78 -22.24 -25.18
N ALA A 490 -58.52 -22.43 -26.26
CA ALA A 490 -59.69 -21.66 -26.62
C ALA A 490 -60.92 -21.97 -25.73
N ALA A 491 -61.75 -20.93 -25.61
CA ALA A 491 -63.22 -20.91 -25.53
C ALA A 491 -63.96 -21.56 -24.34
N GLY A 492 -64.87 -20.77 -23.73
CA GLY A 492 -66.06 -21.30 -23.07
C GLY A 492 -66.60 -20.50 -21.87
N THR A 493 -67.48 -19.53 -22.16
CA THR A 493 -68.71 -19.19 -21.40
C THR A 493 -68.67 -19.00 -19.87
N ALA A 494 -68.96 -17.76 -19.40
CA ALA A 494 -70.17 -17.39 -18.63
C ALA A 494 -69.99 -16.09 -17.80
N ARG A 495 -70.93 -15.16 -17.96
CA ARG A 495 -71.26 -14.02 -17.06
C ARG A 495 -71.94 -14.57 -15.77
N PRO A 496 -71.96 -13.88 -14.59
CA PRO A 496 -72.66 -12.59 -14.36
C PRO A 496 -71.96 -11.57 -13.41
N VAL A 497 -72.03 -10.26 -13.69
CA VAL A 497 -72.90 -9.21 -13.09
C VAL A 497 -72.65 -8.89 -11.60
N THR A 498 -72.33 -7.60 -11.36
CA THR A 498 -72.65 -6.67 -10.23
C THR A 498 -71.40 -5.91 -9.78
N ALA A 499 -71.42 -4.69 -9.23
CA ALA A 499 -72.13 -3.44 -9.44
C ALA A 499 -71.52 -2.45 -8.42
N GLY A 500 -71.41 -1.17 -8.77
CA GLY A 500 -71.09 -0.05 -7.86
C GLY A 500 -69.59 0.29 -7.80
N GLY A 501 -69.15 1.54 -7.94
CA GLY A 501 -69.83 2.84 -7.96
C GLY A 501 -68.91 3.87 -7.30
N GLY A 502 -68.83 5.09 -7.86
CA GLY A 502 -68.15 6.27 -7.28
C GLY A 502 -66.78 6.56 -7.90
N LEU A 503 -66.64 7.36 -8.97
CA LEU A 503 -66.76 8.83 -9.05
C LEU A 503 -65.97 9.57 -7.97
N GLY A 504 -64.95 10.35 -8.38
CA GLY A 504 -64.27 11.28 -7.48
C GLY A 504 -62.99 11.97 -8.01
N PHE A 505 -63.15 12.73 -9.09
CA PHE A 505 -62.47 13.99 -9.44
C PHE A 505 -60.94 14.19 -9.38
N LYS A 506 -60.48 14.69 -10.54
CA LYS A 506 -59.23 15.38 -10.83
C LYS A 506 -59.07 16.68 -10.03
N HIS A 507 -57.82 17.09 -9.80
CA HIS A 507 -57.44 18.49 -9.97
C HIS A 507 -55.99 18.63 -10.50
N ASP A 508 -55.89 19.27 -11.66
CA ASP A 508 -54.70 19.88 -12.25
C ASP A 508 -54.31 21.19 -11.55
N ASN A 509 -53.04 21.59 -11.73
CA ASN A 509 -52.42 22.95 -11.82
C ASN A 509 -50.98 22.83 -11.25
N ASN A 510 -49.86 22.97 -11.96
CA ASN A 510 -49.34 23.91 -12.96
C ASN A 510 -49.05 25.34 -12.43
N GLU A 511 -47.94 25.90 -12.94
CA GLU A 511 -47.25 27.20 -12.67
C GLU A 511 -46.13 27.14 -11.61
N GLU A 512 -44.82 27.26 -11.91
CA GLU A 512 -44.02 28.23 -12.70
C GLU A 512 -43.87 29.60 -12.01
N ALA A 513 -42.66 29.94 -11.50
CA ALA A 513 -42.07 31.30 -11.53
C ALA A 513 -40.68 31.39 -10.87
N LYS A 514 -39.72 31.77 -11.71
CA LYS A 514 -38.46 32.53 -11.52
C LYS A 514 -38.16 33.18 -10.16
N SER A 515 -36.93 32.99 -9.68
CA SER A 515 -35.89 34.04 -9.55
C SER A 515 -34.51 33.42 -9.39
#